data_AF-A0AAX4IZV9-F1
#
_entry.id   AF-A0AAX4IZV9-F1
#
_cell.length_a   1.000
_cell.length_b   1.000
_cell.length_c   1.000
_cell.angle_alpha   90.00
_cell.angle_beta   90.00
_cell.angle_gamma   90.00
#
_symmetry.space_group_name_H-M   'P 1'
#
loop_
_entity.id
_entity.type
_entity.pdbx_description
1 polymer ?
#
loop_
_entity_poly.entity_id
_entity_poly.type
_entity_poly.pdbx_seq_one_letter_code
_entity_poly.pdbx_strand_id
1 'polypeptide(L)'
;MLTQTLAGSLARIGPNELLDEDPELVRRIARHAKRLSSFKLVRRHALQLGNVLQWRDEDKHFKFRYKMVAVYSGREVDSPKQKVDDNLLGLLRLIEGHMATRHSARLTCNPRMAGSGTTATAIRATLLYMITNPCVHAKLLAQISSSPSFAHRPVAIDAEARGLLSRRVVIKKRLHIFPPVTGTMAKEAPAERDTWNKRFIPGVTCIGWSA
;
A
#
# COMPACT_ATOMS: atom_id res chain seq x y z
N MET A 1 -19.30 32.36 -7.17
CA MET A 1 -19.46 32.26 -5.70
C MET A 1 -20.50 31.20 -5.39
N LEU A 2 -20.09 29.97 -5.04
CA LEU A 2 -20.97 28.97 -4.39
C LEU A 2 -20.10 28.19 -3.39
N THR A 3 -20.21 28.58 -2.13
CA THR A 3 -20.78 27.80 -1.01
C THR A 3 -19.71 27.08 -0.19
N GLN A 4 -19.39 27.74 0.91
CA GLN A 4 -18.87 27.22 2.17
C GLN A 4 -19.13 25.71 2.37
N THR A 5 -18.08 24.90 2.43
CA THR A 5 -18.12 23.53 2.95
C THR A 5 -17.89 23.57 4.46
N LEU A 6 -18.90 24.02 5.20
CA LEU A 6 -19.02 23.79 6.65
C LEU A 6 -20.35 23.09 6.93
N ALA A 7 -20.44 21.83 6.49
CA ALA A 7 -21.35 20.82 7.02
C ALA A 7 -21.05 19.49 6.30
N GLY A 8 -20.61 18.46 7.02
CA GLY A 8 -20.47 17.06 6.56
C GLY A 8 -19.22 16.77 5.72
N SER A 9 -18.51 15.68 6.07
CA SER A 9 -17.33 15.13 5.39
C SER A 9 -17.56 14.66 3.94
N LEU A 10 -18.83 14.54 3.55
CA LEU A 10 -19.25 13.99 2.26
C LEU A 10 -19.30 15.10 1.19
N ALA A 11 -18.37 15.04 0.23
CA ALA A 11 -18.26 15.94 -0.91
C ALA A 11 -18.68 15.25 -2.21
N ARG A 12 -19.44 15.93 -3.07
CA ARG A 12 -19.81 15.40 -4.41
C ARG A 12 -18.80 15.89 -5.45
N ILE A 13 -18.13 14.97 -6.12
CA ILE A 13 -17.09 15.26 -7.12
C ILE A 13 -17.58 15.00 -8.55
N GLY A 14 -18.61 14.17 -8.71
CA GLY A 14 -19.20 13.89 -10.02
C GLY A 14 -20.69 13.56 -9.95
N PRO A 15 -21.33 13.32 -11.11
CA PRO A 15 -22.76 13.03 -11.20
C PRO A 15 -23.17 11.87 -10.29
N ASN A 16 -22.35 10.81 -10.23
CA ASN A 16 -22.56 9.63 -9.39
C ASN A 16 -21.33 9.33 -8.52
N GLU A 17 -20.52 10.34 -8.20
CA GLU A 17 -19.29 10.17 -7.43
C GLU A 17 -19.29 11.07 -6.20
N LEU A 18 -19.22 10.42 -5.04
CA LEU A 18 -19.06 11.04 -3.73
C LEU A 18 -17.69 10.69 -3.18
N LEU A 19 -17.03 11.66 -2.57
CA LEU A 19 -15.83 11.46 -1.78
C LEU A 19 -16.16 11.72 -0.32
N ASP A 20 -15.69 10.85 0.55
CA ASP A 20 -15.86 11.00 1.97
C ASP A 20 -14.55 10.76 2.72
N GLU A 21 -14.34 11.53 3.78
CA GLU A 21 -13.20 11.42 4.69
C GLU A 21 -13.57 10.85 6.06
N ASP A 22 -14.85 10.59 6.35
CA ASP A 22 -15.29 10.04 7.63
C ASP A 22 -14.89 8.56 7.75
N PRO A 23 -14.01 8.21 8.72
CA PRO A 23 -13.53 6.84 8.88
C PRO A 23 -14.66 5.86 9.24
N GLU A 24 -15.76 6.30 9.85
CA GLU A 24 -16.87 5.43 10.21
C GLU A 24 -17.67 5.01 8.98
N LEU A 25 -17.99 5.97 8.09
CA LEU A 25 -18.64 5.68 6.82
C LEU A 25 -17.78 4.77 5.95
N VAL A 26 -16.48 5.07 5.86
CA VAL A 26 -15.52 4.24 5.12
C VAL A 26 -15.50 2.81 5.64
N ARG A 27 -15.46 2.60 6.96
CA ARG A 27 -15.50 1.24 7.56
C ARG A 27 -16.84 0.53 7.33
N ARG A 28 -17.96 1.26 7.36
CA ARG A 28 -19.29 0.71 7.06
C ARG A 28 -19.37 0.25 5.60
N ILE A 29 -19.00 1.12 4.67
CA ILE A 29 -18.98 0.83 3.23
C ILE A 29 -17.98 -0.30 2.92
N ALA A 30 -16.78 -0.27 3.53
CA ALA A 30 -15.79 -1.33 3.36
C ALA A 30 -16.31 -2.71 3.79
N ARG A 31 -17.17 -2.77 4.82
CA ARG A 31 -17.79 -4.01 5.31
C ARG A 31 -19.03 -4.44 4.52
N HIS A 32 -19.87 -3.52 4.06
CA HIS A 32 -21.20 -3.85 3.53
C HIS A 32 -21.34 -3.67 2.02
N ALA A 33 -20.55 -2.80 1.39
CA ALA A 33 -20.61 -2.63 -0.06
C ALA A 33 -19.89 -3.81 -0.73
N LYS A 34 -20.71 -4.66 -1.35
CA LYS A 34 -20.30 -5.87 -2.08
C LYS A 34 -19.67 -5.56 -3.44
N ARG A 35 -20.04 -4.42 -4.05
CA ARG A 35 -19.67 -4.09 -5.42
C ARG A 35 -18.57 -3.03 -5.47
N LEU A 36 -17.52 -3.34 -6.22
CA LEU A 36 -16.46 -2.40 -6.57
C LEU A 36 -17.00 -1.38 -7.57
N SER A 37 -16.62 -0.11 -7.40
CA SER A 37 -17.10 0.97 -8.26
C SER A 37 -16.65 0.82 -9.72
N SER A 38 -17.35 1.51 -10.61
CA SER A 38 -16.98 1.65 -12.02
C SER A 38 -15.59 2.27 -12.21
N PHE A 39 -15.09 3.05 -11.25
CA PHE A 39 -13.75 3.63 -11.28
C PHE A 39 -12.64 2.56 -11.40
N LYS A 40 -12.85 1.34 -10.88
CA LYS A 40 -11.92 0.21 -11.10
C LYS A 40 -12.02 -0.43 -12.49
N LEU A 41 -13.06 -0.16 -13.29
CA LEU A 41 -13.10 -0.55 -14.70
C LEU A 41 -12.07 0.21 -15.54
N VAL A 42 -11.67 1.43 -15.15
CA VAL A 42 -10.70 2.23 -15.93
C VAL A 42 -9.31 1.57 -15.95
N ARG A 43 -8.99 0.71 -14.97
CA ARG A 43 -7.78 -0.14 -15.00
C ARG A 43 -7.94 -1.43 -15.85
N ARG A 44 -8.86 -1.45 -16.82
CA ARG A 44 -8.96 -2.51 -17.86
C ARG A 44 -7.94 -2.35 -18.99
N HIS A 45 -6.81 -1.69 -18.76
CA HIS A 45 -5.74 -1.68 -19.73
C HIS A 45 -4.99 -3.04 -19.72
N ALA A 46 -5.18 -3.79 -20.81
CA ALA A 46 -4.18 -4.61 -21.49
C ALA A 46 -3.78 -6.01 -20.96
N LEU A 47 -4.65 -6.76 -20.27
CA LEU A 47 -4.44 -8.22 -20.14
C LEU A 47 -5.75 -8.95 -20.47
N GLN A 48 -5.72 -9.80 -21.51
CA GLN A 48 -6.83 -10.67 -21.92
C GLN A 48 -7.28 -11.65 -20.82
N LEU A 49 -6.55 -11.69 -19.69
CA LEU A 49 -6.85 -12.46 -18.49
C LEU A 49 -7.21 -11.51 -17.35
N GLY A 50 -8.46 -11.56 -16.89
CA GLY A 50 -8.92 -10.78 -15.74
C GLY A 50 -8.14 -11.12 -14.47
N ASN A 51 -7.70 -10.10 -13.73
CA ASN A 51 -6.98 -10.25 -12.46
C ASN A 51 -7.91 -10.14 -11.24
N VAL A 52 -7.42 -10.54 -10.05
CA VAL A 52 -8.20 -10.54 -8.80
C VAL A 52 -8.79 -9.16 -8.47
N LEU A 53 -8.15 -8.07 -8.90
CA LEU A 53 -8.59 -6.70 -8.62
C LEU A 53 -9.68 -6.20 -9.57
N GLN A 54 -9.98 -6.95 -10.64
CA GLN A 54 -10.91 -6.54 -11.71
C GLN A 54 -12.31 -7.15 -11.58
N TRP A 55 -12.49 -8.22 -10.80
CA TRP A 55 -13.79 -8.89 -10.66
C TRP A 55 -14.71 -8.13 -9.69
N ARG A 56 -15.87 -7.67 -10.19
CA ARG A 56 -16.94 -7.01 -9.39
C ARG A 56 -17.87 -8.01 -8.68
N ASP A 57 -17.88 -9.25 -9.17
CA ASP A 57 -18.66 -10.36 -8.66
C ASP A 57 -17.93 -10.96 -7.45
N GLU A 58 -18.63 -11.05 -6.32
CA GLU A 58 -18.06 -11.46 -5.04
C GLU A 58 -17.59 -12.92 -5.06
N ASP A 59 -18.30 -13.82 -5.74
CA ASP A 59 -17.97 -15.25 -5.83
C ASP A 59 -16.75 -15.46 -6.72
N LYS A 60 -16.69 -14.77 -7.87
CA LYS A 60 -15.51 -14.79 -8.73
C LYS A 60 -14.31 -14.18 -8.02
N HIS A 61 -14.49 -13.03 -7.38
CA HIS A 61 -13.45 -12.36 -6.62
C HIS A 61 -12.93 -13.23 -5.47
N PHE A 62 -13.83 -13.93 -4.74
CA PHE A 62 -13.48 -14.89 -3.70
C PHE A 62 -12.68 -16.06 -4.27
N LYS A 63 -13.14 -16.67 -5.37
CA LYS A 63 -12.45 -17.80 -6.02
C LYS A 63 -11.04 -17.43 -6.47
N PHE A 64 -10.86 -16.25 -7.05
CA PHE A 64 -9.54 -15.75 -7.44
C PHE A 64 -8.68 -15.38 -6.23
N ARG A 65 -9.25 -14.75 -5.19
CA ARG A 65 -8.54 -14.48 -3.94
C ARG A 65 -8.05 -15.75 -3.27
N TYR A 66 -8.90 -16.76 -3.18
CA TYR A 66 -8.59 -18.07 -2.60
C TYR A 66 -7.38 -18.70 -3.30
N LYS A 67 -7.35 -18.68 -4.64
CA LYS A 67 -6.20 -19.15 -5.43
C LYS A 67 -4.91 -18.38 -5.13
N MET A 68 -5.00 -17.09 -4.81
CA MET A 68 -3.84 -16.26 -4.49
C MET A 68 -3.33 -16.44 -3.05
N VAL A 69 -4.13 -17.00 -2.13
CA VAL A 69 -3.74 -17.16 -0.71
C VAL A 69 -2.44 -17.96 -0.59
N ALA A 70 -2.29 -19.02 -1.39
CA ALA A 70 -1.07 -19.83 -1.41
C ALA A 70 0.17 -19.00 -1.74
N VAL A 71 0.09 -18.15 -2.78
CA VAL A 71 1.19 -17.28 -3.22
C VAL A 71 1.59 -16.27 -2.13
N TYR A 72 0.63 -15.66 -1.44
CA TYR A 72 0.92 -14.71 -0.35
C TYR A 72 1.33 -15.39 0.97
N SER A 73 0.98 -16.65 1.17
CA SER A 73 1.39 -17.42 2.34
C SER A 73 2.89 -17.76 2.33
N GLY A 74 3.57 -17.57 1.19
CA GLY A 74 4.99 -17.86 1.03
C GLY A 74 5.31 -19.36 1.08
N ARG A 75 4.31 -20.24 1.06
CA ARG A 75 4.47 -21.69 1.14
C ARG A 75 5.16 -22.31 -0.07
N GLU A 76 5.09 -21.65 -1.23
CA GLU A 76 5.67 -22.13 -2.49
C GLU A 76 7.10 -21.60 -2.74
N VAL A 77 7.62 -20.74 -1.85
CA VAL A 77 8.97 -20.17 -2.00
C VAL A 77 9.88 -20.78 -0.96
N ASP A 78 10.87 -21.56 -1.40
CA ASP A 78 11.92 -22.05 -0.50
C ASP A 78 12.74 -20.89 0.06
N SER A 79 12.96 -20.90 1.37
CA SER A 79 13.79 -19.94 2.11
C SER A 79 13.61 -18.48 1.67
N PRO A 80 12.38 -17.91 1.77
CA PRO A 80 12.08 -16.59 1.22
C PRO A 80 12.87 -15.48 1.91
N LYS A 81 13.18 -15.65 3.20
CA LYS A 81 13.99 -14.70 3.98
C LYS A 81 15.41 -14.59 3.41
N GLN A 82 16.07 -15.73 3.19
CA GLN A 82 17.42 -15.77 2.66
C GLN A 82 17.50 -15.15 1.25
N LYS A 83 16.54 -15.46 0.37
CA LYS A 83 16.45 -14.84 -0.96
C LYS A 83 16.28 -13.32 -0.90
N VAL A 84 15.53 -12.81 0.08
CA VAL A 84 15.40 -11.36 0.30
C VAL A 84 16.73 -10.78 0.77
N ASP A 85 17.40 -11.44 1.71
CA ASP A 85 18.69 -11.00 2.24
C ASP A 85 19.78 -10.97 1.15
N ASP A 86 19.87 -12.01 0.32
CA ASP A 86 20.80 -12.10 -0.81
C ASP A 86 20.58 -10.98 -1.83
N ASN A 87 19.31 -10.70 -2.16
CA ASN A 87 18.95 -9.61 -3.08
C ASN A 87 19.28 -8.23 -2.50
N LEU A 88 19.10 -8.03 -1.19
CA LEU A 88 19.45 -6.78 -0.51
C LEU A 88 20.97 -6.56 -0.49
N LEU A 89 21.75 -7.59 -0.15
CA LEU A 89 23.20 -7.53 -0.18
C LEU A 89 23.73 -7.30 -1.59
N GLY A 90 23.14 -7.97 -2.60
CA GLY A 90 23.44 -7.73 -4.01
C GLY A 90 23.16 -6.30 -4.44
N LEU A 91 22.01 -5.73 -4.04
CA LEU A 91 21.67 -4.34 -4.31
C LEU A 91 22.67 -3.36 -3.67
N LEU A 92 23.05 -3.59 -2.41
CA LEU A 92 24.05 -2.75 -1.73
C LEU A 92 25.40 -2.78 -2.46
N ARG A 93 25.88 -3.97 -2.85
CA ARG A 93 27.11 -4.12 -3.65
C ARG A 93 27.03 -3.38 -4.98
N LEU A 94 25.88 -3.42 -5.65
CA LEU A 94 25.67 -2.68 -6.90
C LEU A 94 25.66 -1.18 -6.67
N ILE A 95 25.03 -0.69 -5.60
CA ILE A 95 25.04 0.73 -5.24
C ILE A 95 26.47 1.18 -4.91
N GLU A 96 27.21 0.43 -4.10
CA GLU A 96 28.61 0.73 -3.76
C GLU A 96 29.50 0.78 -5.00
N GLY A 97 29.38 -0.22 -5.89
CA GLY A 97 30.13 -0.26 -7.16
C GLY A 97 29.72 0.85 -8.14
N HIS A 98 28.46 1.25 -8.15
CA HIS A 98 27.95 2.33 -9.02
C HIS A 98 28.25 3.73 -8.46
N MET A 99 28.30 3.90 -7.15
CA MET A 99 28.79 5.13 -6.53
C MET A 99 30.29 5.33 -6.82
N ALA A 100 31.05 4.24 -6.97
CA ALA A 100 32.44 4.28 -7.45
C ALA A 100 32.56 4.51 -8.97
N THR A 101 31.55 4.12 -9.76
CA THR A 101 31.57 4.18 -11.23
C THR A 101 30.33 4.93 -11.74
N ARG A 102 30.46 6.22 -12.09
CA ARG A 102 29.37 7.10 -12.58
C ARG A 102 28.74 6.59 -13.89
N HIS A 103 27.97 5.52 -13.89
CA HIS A 103 27.35 4.98 -15.10
C HIS A 103 25.91 4.53 -14.87
N SER A 104 24.98 5.46 -15.10
CA SER A 104 23.52 5.31 -14.98
C SER A 104 23.02 3.96 -15.51
N ALA A 105 22.59 3.08 -14.61
CA ALA A 105 22.08 1.77 -14.96
C ALA A 105 20.59 1.90 -15.33
N ARG A 106 20.25 1.46 -16.54
CA ARG A 106 18.88 1.43 -17.03
C ARG A 106 18.14 0.25 -16.40
N LEU A 107 17.23 0.52 -15.46
CA LEU A 107 16.37 -0.49 -14.84
C LEU A 107 15.39 -1.06 -15.89
N THR A 108 15.63 -2.30 -16.32
CA THR A 108 14.69 -3.06 -17.15
C THR A 108 13.51 -3.52 -16.29
N CYS A 109 12.38 -2.82 -16.38
CA CYS A 109 11.15 -3.18 -15.67
C CYS A 109 10.40 -4.28 -16.44
N ASN A 110 10.45 -5.52 -15.96
CA ASN A 110 9.47 -6.55 -16.33
C ASN A 110 8.14 -6.29 -15.56
N PRO A 111 6.96 -6.41 -16.19
CA PRO A 111 5.70 -5.96 -15.62
C PRO A 111 5.15 -6.94 -14.57
N ARG A 112 5.79 -7.04 -13.40
CA ARG A 112 5.19 -7.62 -12.18
C ARG A 112 4.35 -6.54 -11.48
N MET A 113 3.28 -6.11 -12.16
CA MET A 113 2.61 -4.82 -11.94
C MET A 113 1.85 -4.65 -10.61
N ALA A 114 1.63 -5.70 -9.81
CA ALA A 114 0.76 -5.57 -8.62
C ALA A 114 1.51 -5.44 -7.28
N GLY A 115 2.82 -5.71 -7.22
CA GLY A 115 3.56 -5.71 -5.94
C GLY A 115 4.93 -5.03 -5.99
N SER A 116 5.62 -5.05 -7.14
CA SER A 116 6.96 -4.46 -7.25
C SER A 116 6.93 -2.94 -7.06
N GLY A 117 6.04 -2.25 -7.77
CA GLY A 117 5.94 -0.78 -7.71
C GLY A 117 5.50 -0.23 -6.35
N THR A 118 4.55 -0.91 -5.67
CA THR A 118 4.08 -0.50 -4.33
C THR A 118 5.16 -0.70 -3.28
N THR A 119 5.88 -1.84 -3.34
CA THR A 119 6.99 -2.11 -2.41
C THR A 119 8.15 -1.15 -2.62
N ALA A 120 8.54 -0.88 -3.88
CA ALA A 120 9.59 0.09 -4.18
C ALA A 120 9.23 1.50 -3.68
N THR A 121 7.96 1.91 -3.84
CA THR A 121 7.46 3.18 -3.31
C THR A 121 7.54 3.24 -1.79
N ALA A 122 7.15 2.16 -1.10
CA ALA A 122 7.25 2.08 0.35
C ALA A 122 8.70 2.17 0.86
N ILE A 123 9.63 1.44 0.21
CA ILE A 123 11.06 1.48 0.54
C ILE A 123 11.62 2.89 0.33
N ARG A 124 11.38 3.49 -0.84
CA ARG A 124 11.82 4.85 -1.18
C ARG A 124 11.28 5.88 -0.18
N ALA A 125 9.99 5.80 0.13
CA ALA A 125 9.35 6.71 1.08
C ALA A 125 9.98 6.58 2.47
N THR A 126 10.25 5.35 2.93
CA THR A 126 10.89 5.09 4.23
C THR A 126 12.32 5.63 4.28
N LEU A 127 13.13 5.38 3.25
CA LEU A 127 14.48 5.93 3.14
C LEU A 127 14.47 7.46 3.18
N LEU A 128 13.60 8.08 2.37
CA LEU A 128 13.47 9.54 2.33
C LEU A 128 13.08 10.11 3.69
N TYR A 129 12.19 9.45 4.43
CA TYR A 129 11.80 9.89 5.77
C TYR A 129 12.96 9.84 6.76
N MET A 130 13.76 8.78 6.72
CA MET A 130 14.93 8.65 7.58
C MET A 130 15.97 9.74 7.28
N ILE A 131 16.24 10.01 6.00
CA ILE A 131 17.24 11.00 5.58
C ILE A 131 16.78 12.43 5.90
N THR A 132 15.48 12.73 5.77
CA THR A 132 14.95 14.08 6.03
C THR A 132 14.75 14.38 7.53
N ASN A 133 14.79 13.36 8.41
CA ASN A 133 14.56 13.52 9.84
C ASN A 133 15.77 13.02 10.66
N PRO A 134 16.79 13.87 10.90
CA PRO A 134 18.05 13.45 11.53
C PRO A 134 17.86 12.85 12.93
N CYS A 135 16.89 13.34 13.71
CA CYS A 135 16.60 12.80 15.04
C CYS A 135 16.08 11.36 15.01
N VAL A 136 15.30 11.00 13.99
CA VAL A 136 14.78 9.64 13.82
C VAL A 136 15.92 8.70 13.40
N HIS A 137 16.75 9.18 12.46
CA HIS A 137 17.93 8.45 12.02
C HIS A 137 18.92 8.19 13.16
N ALA A 138 19.24 9.22 13.97
CA ALA A 138 20.14 9.09 15.12
C ALA A 138 19.62 8.11 16.17
N LYS A 139 18.31 8.14 16.47
CA LYS A 139 17.69 7.17 17.41
C LYS A 139 17.74 5.75 16.89
N LEU A 140 17.51 5.55 15.59
CA LEU A 140 17.60 4.22 14.97
C LEU A 140 19.03 3.71 15.00
N LEU A 141 20.01 4.55 14.64
CA LEU A 141 21.43 4.21 14.71
C LEU A 141 21.87 3.88 16.13
N ALA A 142 21.49 4.69 17.13
CA ALA A 142 21.82 4.43 18.53
C ALA A 142 21.30 3.06 19.00
N GLN A 143 20.08 2.67 18.59
CA GLN A 143 19.52 1.34 18.91
C GLN A 143 20.21 0.19 18.18
N ILE A 144 20.69 0.42 16.95
CA ILE A 144 21.46 -0.58 16.21
C ILE A 144 22.84 -0.74 16.85
N SER A 145 23.53 0.36 17.15
CA SER A 145 24.85 0.35 17.80
C SER A 145 24.82 -0.21 19.22
N SER A 146 23.72 -0.03 19.96
CA SER A 146 23.56 -0.63 21.29
C SER A 146 23.29 -2.15 21.24
N SER A 147 23.00 -2.70 20.07
CA SER A 147 22.66 -4.12 19.89
C SER A 147 23.91 -4.90 19.44
N PRO A 148 24.53 -5.72 20.32
CA PRO A 148 25.80 -6.40 20.03
C PRO A 148 25.71 -7.39 18.86
N SER A 149 24.51 -7.88 18.54
CA SER A 149 24.26 -8.81 17.44
C SER A 149 24.60 -8.27 16.05
N PHE A 150 24.67 -6.95 15.87
CA PHE A 150 24.98 -6.32 14.57
C PHE A 150 26.47 -6.11 14.32
N ALA A 151 27.32 -6.31 15.33
CA ALA A 151 28.77 -6.14 15.19
C ALA A 151 29.41 -7.22 14.28
N HIS A 152 28.83 -8.43 14.26
CA HIS A 152 29.39 -9.58 13.55
C HIS A 152 28.66 -9.97 12.26
N ARG A 153 27.49 -9.38 11.97
CA ARG A 153 26.71 -9.70 10.76
C ARG A 153 25.95 -8.48 10.22
N PRO A 154 25.89 -8.32 8.88
CA PRO A 154 25.18 -7.21 8.26
C PRO A 154 23.65 -7.36 8.28
N VAL A 155 23.13 -8.58 8.43
CA VAL A 155 21.69 -8.88 8.38
C VAL A 155 21.20 -9.41 9.73
N ALA A 156 20.18 -8.77 10.31
CA ALA A 156 19.55 -9.24 11.54
C ALA A 156 18.59 -10.40 11.31
N ILE A 157 18.60 -11.37 12.24
CA ILE A 157 17.55 -12.37 12.33
C ILE A 157 16.24 -11.68 12.72
N ASP A 158 15.14 -12.13 12.11
CA ASP A 158 13.78 -11.66 12.35
C ASP A 158 13.42 -11.54 13.85
N ALA A 159 13.82 -12.49 14.69
CA ALA A 159 13.60 -12.43 16.14
C ALA A 159 14.19 -11.18 16.81
N GLU A 160 15.42 -10.81 16.48
CA GLU A 160 16.07 -9.59 16.98
C GLU A 160 15.46 -8.35 16.34
N ALA A 161 15.16 -8.45 15.05
CA ALA A 161 14.59 -7.35 14.27
C ALA A 161 13.16 -6.98 14.75
N ARG A 162 12.47 -7.89 15.46
CA ARG A 162 11.20 -7.64 16.16
C ARG A 162 11.38 -6.85 17.46
N GLY A 163 12.52 -6.98 18.14
CA GLY A 163 12.86 -6.25 19.36
C GLY A 163 13.17 -4.77 19.14
N LEU A 164 13.50 -4.39 17.90
CA LEU A 164 13.77 -3.01 17.52
C LEU A 164 12.47 -2.20 17.39
N LEU A 165 12.02 -1.62 18.52
CA LEU A 165 10.81 -0.82 18.59
C LEU A 165 10.86 0.39 17.63
N SER A 166 11.98 1.10 17.53
CA SER A 166 12.12 2.27 16.64
C SER A 166 11.87 1.89 15.18
N ARG A 167 12.42 0.78 14.69
CA ARG A 167 12.22 0.28 13.33
C ARG A 167 10.74 0.06 13.02
N ARG A 168 10.02 -0.62 13.91
CA ARG A 168 8.59 -0.90 13.74
C ARG A 168 7.77 0.38 13.70
N VAL A 169 8.06 1.31 14.60
CA VAL A 169 7.38 2.60 14.67
C VAL A 169 7.64 3.40 13.40
N VAL A 170 8.89 3.47 12.91
CA VAL A 170 9.25 4.17 11.68
C VAL A 170 8.52 3.59 10.47
N ILE A 171 8.51 2.26 10.31
CA ILE A 171 7.80 1.60 9.19
C ILE A 171 6.30 1.89 9.25
N LYS A 172 5.66 1.67 10.41
CA LYS A 172 4.22 1.91 10.57
C LYS A 172 3.85 3.38 10.38
N LYS A 173 4.60 4.29 11.01
CA LYS A 173 4.37 5.73 10.91
C LYS A 173 4.58 6.19 9.47
N ARG A 174 5.58 5.65 8.77
CA ARG A 174 5.82 6.03 7.38
C ARG A 174 4.71 5.56 6.45
N LEU A 175 4.27 4.31 6.57
CA LEU A 175 3.16 3.78 5.77
C LEU A 175 1.87 4.55 6.02
N HIS A 176 1.73 5.18 7.19
CA HIS A 176 0.61 6.07 7.49
C HIS A 176 0.75 7.47 6.88
N ILE A 177 1.95 8.08 6.91
CA ILE A 177 2.16 9.41 6.33
C ILE A 177 2.19 9.34 4.78
N PHE A 178 2.79 8.29 4.23
CA PHE A 178 2.92 8.07 2.79
C PHE A 178 2.44 6.66 2.45
N PRO A 179 1.13 6.46 2.31
CA PRO A 179 0.59 5.19 1.87
C PRO A 179 1.12 4.87 0.46
N PRO A 180 1.69 3.67 0.23
CA PRO A 180 2.26 3.30 -1.07
C PRO A 180 1.20 3.07 -2.16
N VAL A 181 -0.08 3.03 -1.76
CA VAL A 181 -1.22 2.94 -2.67
C VAL A 181 -2.08 4.17 -2.42
N THR A 182 -1.81 5.24 -3.17
CA THR A 182 -2.69 6.40 -3.24
C THR A 182 -3.68 6.18 -4.39
N GLY A 183 -4.95 6.06 -4.05
CA GLY A 183 -5.99 5.90 -5.06
C GLY A 183 -7.36 5.95 -4.41
N THR A 184 -8.32 6.52 -5.12
CA THR A 184 -9.71 6.59 -4.68
C THR A 184 -10.25 5.17 -4.58
N MET A 185 -10.36 4.66 -3.35
CA MET A 185 -10.86 3.31 -3.08
C MET A 185 -12.38 3.30 -3.15
N ALA A 186 -12.93 3.55 -4.34
CA ALA A 186 -14.37 3.68 -4.48
C ALA A 186 -15.08 2.32 -4.43
N LYS A 187 -16.17 2.28 -3.66
CA LYS A 187 -17.16 1.21 -3.66
C LYS A 187 -18.51 1.77 -4.10
N GLU A 188 -19.31 0.93 -4.72
CA GLU A 188 -20.66 1.31 -5.16
C GLU A 188 -21.63 1.05 -4.00
N ALA A 189 -22.45 2.05 -3.69
CA ALA A 189 -23.55 1.90 -2.77
C ALA A 189 -24.56 0.85 -3.30
N PRO A 190 -25.31 0.17 -2.42
CA PRO A 190 -26.39 -0.71 -2.84
C PRO A 190 -27.37 -0.04 -3.82
N ALA A 191 -28.11 -0.85 -4.57
CA ALA A 191 -29.18 -0.33 -5.43
C ALA A 191 -30.28 0.35 -4.59
N GLU A 192 -30.44 -0.09 -3.34
CA GLU A 192 -31.29 0.52 -2.34
C GLU A 192 -30.69 1.86 -1.88
N ARG A 193 -31.55 2.86 -1.77
CA ARG A 193 -31.18 4.21 -1.33
C ARG A 193 -30.73 4.15 0.13
N ASP A 194 -29.55 4.66 0.43
CA ASP A 194 -29.01 4.70 1.81
C ASP A 194 -29.01 6.15 2.33
N THR A 195 -29.03 6.30 3.65
CA THR A 195 -28.93 7.61 4.30
C THR A 195 -27.78 7.58 5.31
N TRP A 196 -26.84 8.51 5.17
CA TRP A 196 -25.74 8.69 6.13
C TRP A 196 -25.76 10.11 6.68
N ASN A 197 -25.71 10.28 8.00
CA ASN A 197 -25.72 11.59 8.66
C ASN A 197 -26.82 12.52 8.13
N LYS A 198 -28.04 12.00 7.99
CA LYS A 198 -29.23 12.70 7.46
C LYS A 198 -29.09 13.17 6.00
N ARG A 199 -28.05 12.74 5.28
CA ARG A 199 -27.86 12.97 3.84
C ARG A 199 -28.26 11.75 3.05
N PHE A 200 -29.07 11.99 2.03
CA PHE A 200 -29.56 10.99 1.11
C PHE A 200 -28.47 10.60 0.10
N ILE A 201 -28.19 9.31 -0.02
CA ILE A 201 -27.27 8.73 -0.99
C ILE A 201 -28.10 8.00 -2.06
N PRO A 202 -28.10 8.48 -3.32
CA PRO A 202 -28.79 7.80 -4.40
C PRO A 202 -28.22 6.39 -4.61
N GLY A 203 -29.08 5.43 -4.94
CA GLY A 203 -28.62 4.08 -5.32
C GLY A 203 -27.64 4.13 -6.50
N VAL A 204 -26.70 3.18 -6.56
CA VAL A 204 -25.66 3.09 -7.62
C VAL A 204 -24.60 4.21 -7.55
N THR A 205 -24.62 5.07 -6.52
CA THR A 205 -23.58 6.09 -6.32
C THR A 205 -22.26 5.45 -5.90
N CYS A 206 -21.16 5.89 -6.50
CA CYS A 206 -19.82 5.47 -6.12
C CYS A 206 -19.31 6.36 -4.99
N ILE A 207 -18.99 5.76 -3.85
CA ILE A 207 -18.41 6.46 -2.71
C ILE A 207 -16.94 6.07 -2.62
N GLY A 208 -16.08 7.05 -2.87
CA GLY A 208 -14.64 6.99 -2.74
C GLY A 208 -14.15 7.53 -1.41
N TRP A 209 -13.00 7.03 -0.98
CA TRP A 209 -12.19 7.68 0.05
C TRP A 209 -10.73 7.68 -0.39
N SER A 210 -9.98 8.64 0.13
CA SER A 210 -8.53 8.67 0.01
C SER A 210 -7.93 7.70 1.02
N ALA A 211 -7.01 6.84 0.57
CA ALA A 211 -6.31 5.86 1.40
C ALA A 211 -4.88 6.30 1.71
#